data_AF-A0AA96VLC0-F1
#
_entry.id   AF-A0AA96VLC0-F1
#
_cell.length_a   1.000
_cell.length_b   1.000
_cell.length_c   1.000
_cell.angle_alpha   90.00
_cell.angle_beta   90.00
_cell.angle_gamma   90.00
#
_symmetry.space_group_name_H-M   'P 1'
#
loop_
_entity.id
_entity.type
_entity.pdbx_description
1 polymer ?
#
loop_
_entity_poly.entity_id
_entity_poly.type
_entity_poly.pdbx_seq_one_letter_code
_entity_poly.pdbx_strand_id
1 'polypeptide(L)' 'MSPKEKESREAIISFLMKQTGLTRQETITSITELESFGLISFNSKGDFRLKEV' A
#
# COMPACT_ATOMS: atom_id res chain seq x y z
N MET A 1 6.80 -4.68 10.84
CA MET A 1 6.04 -5.24 9.71
C MET A 1 6.11 -6.76 9.79
N SER A 2 4.97 -7.45 9.81
CA SER A 2 4.99 -8.92 9.75
C SER A 2 5.34 -9.40 8.32
N PRO A 3 5.73 -10.67 8.11
CA PRO A 3 5.96 -11.21 6.77
C PRO A 3 4.74 -11.04 5.85
N LYS A 4 3.53 -11.30 6.36
CA LYS A 4 2.28 -11.15 5.61
C LYS A 4 1.96 -9.69 5.26
N GLU A 5 2.20 -8.79 6.19
CA GLU A 5 2.02 -7.35 5.96
C GLU A 5 2.96 -6.86 4.85
N LYS A 6 4.22 -7.34 4.86
CA LYS A 6 5.20 -7.03 3.82
C LYS A 6 4.77 -7.59 2.45
N GLU A 7 4.35 -8.85 2.40
CA GLU A 7 3.86 -9.48 1.15
C GLU A 7 2.67 -8.73 0.56
N SER A 8 1.66 -8.42 1.38
CA SER A 8 0.51 -7.63 0.94
C SER A 8 0.90 -6.24 0.47
N ARG A 9 1.83 -5.56 1.17
CA ARG A 9 2.33 -4.25 0.76
C ARG A 9 3.01 -4.32 -0.61
N GLU A 10 3.89 -5.29 -0.85
CA GLU A 10 4.53 -5.45 -2.17
C GLU A 10 3.53 -5.81 -3.28
N ALA A 11 2.48 -6.57 -2.97
CA ALA A 11 1.41 -6.86 -3.93
C ALA A 11 0.66 -5.58 -4.35
N ILE A 12 0.32 -4.72 -3.38
CA ILE A 12 -0.33 -3.43 -3.65
C ILE A 12 0.59 -2.48 -4.42
N ILE A 13 1.87 -2.40 -4.04
CA ILE A 13 2.88 -1.61 -4.78
C ILE A 13 2.93 -2.07 -6.25
N SER A 14 3.07 -3.38 -6.47
CA SER A 14 3.16 -3.94 -7.82
C SER A 14 1.90 -3.70 -8.64
N PHE A 15 0.72 -3.83 -8.01
CA PHE A 15 -0.56 -3.53 -8.63
C PHE A 15 -0.63 -2.05 -9.06
N LEU A 16 -0.32 -1.13 -8.16
CA LEU A 16 -0.41 0.30 -8.42
C LEU A 16 0.59 0.74 -9.50
N MET A 17 1.84 0.28 -9.44
CA MET A 17 2.83 0.54 -10.50
C MET A 17 2.30 0.13 -11.89
N LYS A 18 1.65 -1.03 -11.99
CA LYS A 18 1.09 -1.51 -13.25
C LYS A 18 -0.09 -0.65 -13.73
N GLN A 19 -0.89 -0.09 -12.83
CA GLN A 19 -2.07 0.71 -13.18
C GLN A 19 -1.72 2.16 -13.50
N THR A 20 -0.78 2.76 -12.78
CA THR A 20 -0.46 4.19 -12.87
C THR A 20 0.75 4.48 -13.72
N GLY A 21 1.59 3.47 -14.00
CA GLY A 21 2.89 3.65 -14.67
C GLY A 21 3.95 4.33 -13.80
N LEU A 22 3.64 4.57 -12.52
CA LEU A 22 4.57 5.18 -11.58
C LEU A 22 5.76 4.25 -11.29
N THR A 23 6.89 4.86 -10.98
CA THR A 23 8.04 4.13 -10.46
C THR A 23 7.73 3.54 -9.09
N ARG A 24 8.55 2.59 -8.66
CA ARG A 24 8.43 1.99 -7.31
C ARG A 24 8.53 3.05 -6.21
N GLN A 25 9.43 4.03 -6.37
CA GLN A 25 9.64 5.07 -5.36
C GLN A 25 8.43 5.99 -5.26
N GLU A 26 7.88 6.45 -6.38
CA GLU A 26 6.67 7.28 -6.40
C GLU A 26 5.47 6.53 -5.80
N THR A 27 5.31 5.26 -6.16
CA THR A 27 4.24 4.41 -5.62
C THR A 27 4.36 4.25 -4.10
N ILE A 28 5.57 4.05 -3.58
CA ILE A 28 5.82 3.95 -2.14
C ILE A 28 5.49 5.28 -1.44
N THR A 29 5.89 6.41 -2.03
CA THR A 29 5.55 7.74 -1.50
C THR A 29 4.04 7.92 -1.42
N SER A 30 3.30 7.63 -2.50
CA SER A 30 1.83 7.75 -2.51
C SER A 30 1.17 6.83 -1.48
N ILE A 31 1.59 5.57 -1.35
CA ILE A 31 1.06 4.66 -0.32
C ILE A 31 1.31 5.22 1.08
N THR A 32 2.52 5.75 1.33
CA THR A 32 2.89 6.30 2.64
C THR A 32 2.05 7.53 2.99
N GLU A 33 1.78 8.40 2.02
CA GLU A 33 0.87 9.54 2.18
C GLU A 33 -0.57 9.09 2.44
N LEU A 34 -1.08 8.12 1.67
CA LEU A 34 -2.43 7.58 1.89
C LEU A 34 -2.58 6.93 3.28
N GLU A 35 -1.54 6.26 3.77
CA GLU A 35 -1.51 5.72 5.14
C GLU A 35 -1.48 6.83 6.20
N SER A 36 -0.71 7.90 5.99
CA SER A 36 -0.62 9.01 6.94
C SER A 36 -1.94 9.80 7.03
N PHE A 37 -2.68 9.89 5.93
CA PHE A 37 -4.05 10.41 5.91
C PHE A 37 -5.09 9.44 6.48
N GLY A 38 -4.71 8.19 6.79
CA GLY A 38 -5.59 7.16 7.30
C GLY A 38 -6.62 6.68 6.27
N LEU A 39 -6.36 6.88 4.98
CA LEU A 39 -7.20 6.44 3.87
C LEU A 39 -6.99 4.97 3.55
N ILE A 40 -5.78 4.46 3.83
CA ILE A 40 -5.46 3.04 3.70
C ILE A 40 -4.76 2.53 4.96
N SER A 41 -4.81 1.23 5.20
CA SER A 41 -4.01 0.59 6.26
C SER A 41 -3.68 -0.85 5.92
N PHE A 42 -2.52 -1.30 6.42
CA PHE A 42 -2.14 -2.70 6.45
C PHE A 42 -2.11 -3.18 7.90
N ASN A 43 -2.62 -4.38 8.15
CA ASN A 43 -2.50 -5.00 9.48
C ASN A 43 -1.46 -6.14 9.47
N SER A 44 -1.10 -6.61 10.66
CA SER A 44 -0.12 -7.68 10.84
C SER A 44 -0.53 -9.04 10.26
N LYS A 45 -1.80 -9.22 9.87
CA LYS A 45 -2.29 -10.41 9.17
C LYS A 45 -2.13 -10.32 7.65
N GLY A 46 -1.76 -9.15 7.12
CA GLY A 46 -1.68 -8.88 5.69
C GLY A 46 -2.97 -8.31 5.10
N ASP A 47 -3.97 -7.97 5.91
CA ASP A 47 -5.19 -7.37 5.37
C ASP A 47 -4.89 -5.93 4.95
N PHE A 48 -5.20 -5.60 3.70
CA PHE A 48 -5.23 -4.25 3.17
C PHE A 48 -6.66 -3.71 3.28
N ARG A 49 -6.82 -2.51 3.85
CA ARG A 49 -8.13 -1.85 4.00
C ARG A 49 -8.10 -0.48 3.35
N LEU A 50 -9.18 -0.17 2.65
CA LEU A 50 -9.52 1.18 2.21
C LEU A 50 -10.52 1.76 3.22
N LYS A 51 -10.33 3.01 3.59
CA LYS A 51 -11.29 3.77 4.38
C LYS A 51 -12.07 4.66 3.42
N GLU A 52 -13.37 4.43 3.34
CA GLU A 52 -14.29 5.33 2.63
C GLU A 52 -14.47 6.60 3.46
N VAL A 53 -14.37 7.76 2.82
CA VAL A 53 -14.51 9.11 3.39
C VAL A 53 -15.73 9.79 2.82
#